data_AF-A0A819WL13-F1
#
_entry.id   AF-A0A819WL13-F1
#
_cell.length_a   1.000
_cell.length_b   1.000
_cell.length_c   1.000
_cell.angle_alpha   90.00
_cell.angle_beta   90.00
_cell.angle_gamma   90.00
#
_symmetry.space_group_name_H-M   'P 1'
#
loop_
_entity.id
_entity.type
_entity.pdbx_description
1 polymer ?
#
loop_
_entity_poly.entity_id
_entity_poly.type
_entity_poly.pdbx_seq_one_letter_code
_entity_poly.pdbx_strand_id
1 'polypeptide(L)'
;EAATDEGGVSSSTVTGINVILTHKLVETPFDKAGFKDWLRQYSKKLKQYLEENAPDRVQPFQAGMTKLAKEILSKFDEYTFYLGEKMDPDGMIVLQYYREDGSTPIFIYFKDGLREEKY
;
A
#
# COMPACT_ATOMS: atom_id res chain seq x y z
N GLU A 1 43.71 -38.21 12.26
CA GLU A 1 42.36 -37.99 11.68
C GLU A 1 41.96 -36.54 11.90
N ALA A 2 41.46 -35.90 10.86
CA ALA A 2 41.02 -34.51 10.85
C ALA A 2 39.53 -34.45 11.19
N ALA A 3 39.12 -33.44 11.97
CA ALA A 3 37.73 -33.03 12.06
C ALA A 3 37.69 -31.50 11.98
N THR A 4 37.24 -31.01 10.84
CA THR A 4 36.95 -29.61 10.52
C THR A 4 35.55 -29.28 11.04
N ASP A 5 35.43 -28.23 11.86
CA ASP A 5 34.16 -27.63 12.26
C ASP A 5 33.79 -26.55 11.23
N GLU A 6 32.90 -26.89 10.29
CA GLU A 6 32.37 -25.93 9.31
C GLU A 6 31.16 -25.21 9.90
N GLY A 7 31.40 -23.97 10.36
CA GLY A 7 30.36 -23.02 10.73
C GLY A 7 29.46 -22.67 9.53
N GLY A 8 28.26 -23.24 9.50
CA GLY A 8 27.23 -22.92 8.52
C GLY A 8 26.64 -21.52 8.76
N VAL A 9 27.12 -20.53 8.00
CA VAL A 9 26.38 -19.27 7.82
C VAL A 9 25.34 -19.51 6.73
N SER A 10 24.08 -19.68 7.13
CA SER A 10 22.94 -19.63 6.22
C SER A 10 22.82 -18.22 5.65
N SER A 11 23.41 -17.99 4.47
CA SER A 11 23.22 -16.75 3.72
C SER A 11 21.80 -16.73 3.16
N SER A 12 20.86 -16.21 3.95
CA SER A 12 19.49 -15.95 3.50
C SER A 12 19.47 -14.62 2.74
N THR A 13 19.86 -14.63 1.46
CA THR A 13 19.65 -13.47 0.59
C THR A 13 18.16 -13.30 0.32
N VAL A 14 17.58 -12.20 0.83
CA VAL A 14 16.19 -11.84 0.55
C VAL A 14 16.16 -10.90 -0.65
N THR A 15 15.80 -11.42 -1.82
CA THR A 15 15.40 -10.60 -2.97
C THR A 15 13.99 -10.07 -2.72
N GLY A 16 13.85 -8.75 -2.65
CA GLY A 16 12.56 -8.08 -2.42
C GLY A 16 12.43 -6.81 -3.24
N ILE A 17 11.19 -6.37 -3.44
CA ILE A 17 10.91 -5.13 -4.18
C ILE A 17 11.46 -3.96 -3.38
N ASN A 18 12.31 -3.14 -3.99
CA ASN A 18 13.01 -2.03 -3.32
C ASN A 18 12.05 -1.10 -2.56
N VAL A 19 10.87 -0.82 -3.12
CA VAL A 19 9.82 0.01 -2.47
C VAL A 19 9.35 -0.62 -1.16
N ILE A 20 9.12 -1.93 -1.14
CA ILE A 20 8.69 -2.65 0.08
C ILE A 20 9.81 -2.64 1.12
N LEU A 21 11.05 -2.93 0.70
CA LEU A 21 12.20 -3.00 1.60
C LEU A 21 12.57 -1.62 2.19
N THR A 22 12.53 -0.57 1.37
CA THR A 22 12.92 0.79 1.77
C THR A 22 11.88 1.42 2.69
N HIS A 23 10.59 1.26 2.37
CA HIS A 23 9.50 1.82 3.17
C HIS A 23 8.97 0.86 4.24
N LYS A 24 9.60 -0.32 4.36
CA LYS A 24 9.25 -1.41 5.30
C LYS A 24 7.75 -1.69 5.31
N LEU A 25 7.21 -1.83 4.10
CA LEU A 25 5.80 -2.13 3.90
C LEU A 25 5.49 -3.54 4.40
N VAL A 26 4.42 -3.66 5.16
CA VAL A 26 3.98 -4.94 5.75
C VAL A 26 2.76 -5.43 4.98
N GLU A 27 2.90 -6.57 4.30
CA GLU A 27 1.78 -7.21 3.62
C GLU A 27 0.69 -7.57 4.63
N THR A 28 -0.55 -7.17 4.34
CA THR A 28 -1.68 -7.37 5.24
C THR A 28 -2.83 -8.00 4.47
N PRO A 29 -3.32 -9.19 4.88
CA PRO A 29 -4.45 -9.81 4.21
C PRO A 29 -5.72 -8.99 4.47
N PHE A 30 -6.47 -8.71 3.41
CA PHE A 30 -7.78 -8.07 3.48
C PHE A 30 -8.82 -8.94 2.81
N ASP A 31 -10.00 -9.03 3.40
CA ASP A 31 -11.19 -9.46 2.69
C ASP A 31 -11.87 -8.28 2.00
N LYS A 32 -12.67 -8.58 0.97
CA LYS A 32 -13.33 -7.57 0.14
C LYS A 32 -14.32 -6.69 0.93
N ALA A 33 -14.92 -7.21 2.00
CA ALA A 33 -15.82 -6.42 2.84
C ALA A 33 -15.02 -5.50 3.77
N GLY A 34 -13.97 -6.01 4.42
CA GLY A 34 -13.04 -5.24 5.23
C GLY A 34 -12.39 -4.09 4.44
N PHE A 35 -11.95 -4.34 3.21
CA PHE A 35 -11.38 -3.29 2.37
C PHE A 35 -12.41 -2.23 1.96
N LYS A 36 -13.66 -2.62 1.67
CA LYS A 36 -14.74 -1.66 1.40
C LYS A 36 -15.01 -0.77 2.61
N ASP A 37 -14.97 -1.34 3.80
CA ASP A 37 -15.20 -0.60 5.04
C ASP A 37 -14.06 0.37 5.31
N TRP A 38 -12.81 -0.11 5.22
CA TRP A 38 -11.61 0.73 5.31
C TRP A 38 -11.66 1.90 4.32
N LEU A 39 -11.98 1.63 3.05
CA LEU A 39 -12.01 2.66 2.01
C LEU A 39 -13.06 3.74 2.30
N ARG A 40 -14.20 3.38 2.92
CA ARG A 40 -15.20 4.35 3.37
C ARG A 40 -14.69 5.19 4.54
N GLN A 41 -14.08 4.56 5.54
CA GLN A 41 -13.54 5.27 6.71
C GLN A 41 -12.41 6.22 6.31
N TYR A 42 -11.47 5.71 5.52
CA TYR A 42 -10.33 6.45 4.99
C TYR A 42 -10.77 7.64 4.12
N SER A 43 -11.73 7.43 3.21
CA SER A 43 -12.29 8.50 2.38
C SER A 43 -12.93 9.62 3.22
N LYS A 44 -13.64 9.29 4.31
CA LYS A 44 -14.21 10.30 5.22
C LYS A 44 -13.11 11.13 5.91
N LYS A 45 -12.09 10.48 6.46
CA LYS A 45 -10.97 11.14 7.15
C LYS A 45 -10.22 12.10 6.20
N LEU A 46 -9.97 11.65 4.98
CA LEU A 46 -9.33 12.44 3.95
C LEU A 46 -10.21 13.61 3.49
N LYS A 47 -11.51 13.38 3.34
CA LYS A 47 -12.46 14.44 2.99
C LYS A 47 -12.43 15.55 4.04
N GLN A 48 -12.50 15.22 5.33
CA GLN A 48 -12.42 16.20 6.41
C GLN A 48 -11.11 16.99 6.35
N TYR A 49 -9.98 16.31 6.17
CA TYR A 49 -8.69 16.97 6.02
C TYR A 49 -8.66 17.92 4.81
N LEU A 50 -9.20 17.50 3.66
CA LEU A 50 -9.28 18.32 2.46
C LEU A 50 -10.24 19.50 2.63
N GLU A 51 -11.36 19.35 3.34
CA GLU A 51 -12.28 20.46 3.63
C GLU A 51 -11.59 21.59 4.43
N GLU A 52 -10.66 21.25 5.32
CA GLU A 52 -9.90 22.22 6.12
C GLU A 52 -8.68 22.80 5.40
N ASN A 53 -7.95 21.99 4.63
CA ASN A 53 -6.63 22.37 4.09
C ASN A 53 -6.65 22.70 2.59
N ALA A 54 -7.57 22.12 1.83
CA ALA A 54 -7.64 22.24 0.37
C ALA A 54 -9.07 21.99 -0.16
N PRO A 55 -10.05 22.86 0.16
CA PRO A 55 -11.46 22.60 -0.11
C PRO A 55 -11.77 22.38 -1.60
N ASP A 56 -11.02 23.02 -2.50
CA ASP A 56 -11.13 22.83 -3.96
C ASP A 56 -10.82 21.39 -4.41
N ARG A 57 -10.08 20.62 -3.61
CA ARG A 57 -9.71 19.23 -3.91
C ARG A 57 -10.77 18.22 -3.49
N VAL A 58 -11.76 18.62 -2.68
CA VAL A 58 -12.77 17.70 -2.13
C VAL A 58 -13.60 17.03 -3.21
N GLN A 59 -14.10 17.79 -4.19
CA GLN A 59 -14.89 17.23 -5.30
C GLN A 59 -14.09 16.29 -6.21
N PRO A 60 -12.91 16.67 -6.75
CA PRO A 60 -12.14 15.77 -7.58
C PRO A 60 -11.65 14.54 -6.81
N PHE A 61 -11.36 14.67 -5.52
CA PHE A 61 -11.03 13.53 -4.66
C PHE A 61 -12.19 12.53 -4.57
N GLN A 62 -13.42 12.98 -4.28
CA GLN A 62 -14.57 12.09 -4.17
C GLN A 62 -14.85 11.35 -5.49
N ALA A 63 -14.76 12.05 -6.63
CA ALA A 63 -14.94 11.46 -7.94
C ALA A 63 -13.85 10.42 -8.25
N GLY A 64 -12.58 10.77 -7.98
CA GLY A 64 -11.42 9.90 -8.18
C GLY A 64 -11.47 8.65 -7.29
N MET A 65 -11.76 8.82 -6.00
CA MET A 65 -11.92 7.73 -5.04
C MET A 65 -13.03 6.77 -5.47
N THR A 66 -14.17 7.28 -5.94
CA THR A 66 -15.28 6.43 -6.42
C THR A 66 -14.87 5.58 -7.63
N LYS A 67 -14.12 6.18 -8.57
CA LYS A 67 -13.63 5.46 -9.76
C LYS A 67 -12.60 4.40 -9.38
N LEU A 68 -11.61 4.78 -8.58
CA LEU A 68 -10.53 3.90 -8.15
C LEU A 68 -11.07 2.74 -7.29
N ALA A 69 -12.00 3.01 -6.38
CA ALA A 69 -12.65 1.98 -5.57
C ALA A 69 -13.36 0.94 -6.43
N LYS A 70 -14.07 1.35 -7.49
CA LYS A 70 -14.72 0.40 -8.41
C LYS A 70 -13.70 -0.48 -9.13
N GLU A 71 -12.60 0.10 -9.59
CA GLU A 71 -11.53 -0.63 -10.28
C GLU A 71 -10.85 -1.64 -9.36
N ILE A 72 -10.44 -1.21 -8.16
CA ILE A 72 -9.83 -2.09 -7.15
C ILE A 72 -10.78 -3.22 -6.77
N LEU A 73 -12.06 -2.90 -6.50
CA LEU A 73 -13.03 -3.93 -6.11
C LEU A 73 -13.37 -4.90 -7.24
N SER A 74 -13.23 -4.49 -8.51
CA SER A 74 -13.44 -5.39 -9.65
C SER A 74 -12.30 -6.39 -9.81
N LYS A 75 -11.09 -6.01 -9.40
CA LYS A 75 -9.86 -6.79 -9.53
C LYS A 75 -9.23 -7.10 -8.18
N PHE A 76 -10.06 -7.21 -7.13
CA PHE A 76 -9.61 -7.26 -5.74
C PHE A 76 -8.56 -8.36 -5.50
N ASP A 77 -8.78 -9.53 -6.11
CA ASP A 77 -7.93 -10.70 -5.98
C ASP A 77 -6.57 -10.57 -6.72
N GLU A 78 -6.42 -9.57 -7.60
CA GLU A 78 -5.16 -9.25 -8.28
C GLU A 78 -4.29 -8.27 -7.47
N TYR A 79 -4.85 -7.65 -6.43
CA TYR A 79 -4.12 -6.70 -5.60
C TYR A 79 -3.58 -7.35 -4.33
N THR A 80 -2.35 -6.98 -3.99
CA THR A 80 -1.74 -7.22 -2.69
C THR A 80 -1.78 -5.92 -1.88
N PHE A 81 -2.19 -6.03 -0.62
CA PHE A 81 -2.38 -4.89 0.27
C PHE A 81 -1.23 -4.78 1.26
N TYR A 82 -0.75 -3.55 1.45
CA TYR A 82 0.36 -3.26 2.33
C TYR A 82 0.02 -2.13 3.30
N LEU A 83 0.43 -2.27 4.55
CA LEU A 83 0.47 -1.21 5.55
C LEU A 83 1.87 -0.61 5.65
N GLY A 84 1.97 0.64 6.09
CA GLY A 84 3.26 1.24 6.43
C GLY A 84 3.90 0.60 7.66
N GLU A 85 5.16 0.95 7.94
CA GLU A 85 5.94 0.39 9.07
C GLU A 85 5.19 0.41 10.41
N LYS A 86 4.37 1.45 10.66
CA LYS A 86 3.62 1.61 11.90
C LYS A 86 2.38 0.71 12.01
N MET A 87 2.02 0.01 10.94
CA MET A 87 0.84 -0.85 10.86
C MET A 87 -0.45 -0.15 11.34
N ASP A 88 -0.56 1.15 11.07
CA ASP A 88 -1.70 1.97 11.49
C ASP A 88 -2.95 1.57 10.68
N PRO A 89 -4.00 1.02 11.31
CA PRO A 89 -5.20 0.57 10.61
C PRO A 89 -6.03 1.73 10.05
N ASP A 90 -5.88 2.94 10.59
CA ASP A 90 -6.47 4.19 10.12
C ASP A 90 -5.57 4.94 9.12
N GLY A 91 -4.43 4.34 8.80
CA GLY A 91 -3.44 4.82 7.85
C GLY A 91 -3.77 4.47 6.40
N MET A 92 -2.89 4.89 5.49
CA MET A 92 -2.99 4.56 4.08
C MET A 92 -2.62 3.08 3.85
N ILE A 93 -3.51 2.35 3.20
CA ILE A 93 -3.18 1.06 2.59
C ILE A 93 -2.59 1.33 1.21
N VAL A 94 -1.40 0.79 0.97
CA VAL A 94 -0.74 0.80 -0.33
C VAL A 94 -1.20 -0.45 -1.08
N LEU A 95 -1.64 -0.27 -2.32
CA LEU A 95 -2.00 -1.39 -3.17
C LEU A 95 -0.88 -1.69 -4.12
N GLN A 96 -0.60 -2.97 -4.34
CA GLN A 96 0.33 -3.44 -5.34
C GLN A 96 -0.38 -4.40 -6.27
N TYR A 97 -0.05 -4.34 -7.55
CA TYR A 97 -0.41 -5.37 -8.52
C TYR A 97 0.74 -5.52 -9.51
N TYR A 98 0.80 -6.64 -10.20
CA TYR A 98 1.73 -6.81 -11.31
C TYR A 98 1.09 -6.33 -12.60
N ARG A 99 1.86 -5.64 -13.44
CA ARG A 99 1.45 -5.30 -14.80
C ARG A 99 1.20 -6.61 -15.59
N GLU A 100 0.55 -6.51 -16.74
CA GLU A 100 0.29 -7.65 -17.64
C GLU A 100 1.57 -8.44 -18.04
N ASP A 101 2.76 -7.86 -17.88
CA ASP A 101 4.05 -8.54 -18.07
C ASP A 101 4.43 -9.52 -16.94
N GLY A 102 3.64 -9.56 -15.86
CA GLY A 102 3.83 -10.42 -14.69
C GLY A 102 5.07 -10.12 -13.84
N SER A 103 5.87 -9.12 -14.21
CA SER A 103 7.22 -8.89 -13.65
C SER A 103 7.38 -7.50 -13.06
N THR A 104 6.62 -6.52 -13.55
CA THR A 104 6.72 -5.13 -13.09
C THR A 104 5.68 -4.88 -11.98
N PRO A 105 6.10 -4.74 -10.70
CA PRO A 105 5.17 -4.37 -9.65
C PRO A 105 4.81 -2.88 -9.76
N ILE A 106 3.51 -2.59 -9.74
CA ILE A 106 2.97 -1.23 -9.69
C ILE A 106 2.36 -1.00 -8.32
N PHE A 107 2.75 0.11 -7.69
CA PHE A 107 2.21 0.53 -6.40
C PHE A 107 1.29 1.74 -6.59
N ILE A 108 0.13 1.69 -5.95
CA ILE A 108 -0.87 2.76 -5.95
C ILE A 108 -0.87 3.41 -4.58
N TYR A 109 -0.64 4.73 -4.58
CA TYR A 109 -0.71 5.59 -3.41
C TYR A 109 -1.80 6.66 -3.61
N PHE A 110 -2.50 7.00 -2.53
CA PHE A 110 -3.50 8.07 -2.56
C PHE A 110 -2.80 9.42 -2.40
N LYS A 111 -2.64 10.15 -3.52
CA LYS A 111 -1.94 11.46 -3.55
C LYS A 111 -2.43 12.42 -2.47
N ASP A 112 -3.74 12.58 -2.32
CA ASP A 112 -4.31 13.52 -1.35
C ASP A 112 -4.05 13.11 0.12
N GLY A 113 -3.64 11.84 0.36
CA GLY A 113 -3.24 11.33 1.67
C GLY A 113 -1.73 11.36 1.92
N LEU A 114 -0.94 11.87 0.97
CA LEU A 114 0.49 12.08 1.11
C LEU A 114 0.79 13.56 1.28
N ARG A 115 1.79 13.88 2.10
CA ARG A 115 2.40 15.20 2.17
C ARG A 115 3.75 15.13 1.48
N GLU A 116 4.01 16.07 0.58
CA GLU A 116 5.33 16.23 -0.02
C GLU A 116 6.28 16.86 1.01
N GLU A 117 7.46 16.26 1.18
CA GLU A 117 8.58 16.85 1.91
C GLU A 117 9.76 16.99 0.95
N LYS A 118 10.27 18.22 0.82
CA LYS A 118 11.46 18.51 0.04
C LYS A 118 12.66 18.59 0.98
N TYR A 119 13.63 17.71 0.75
CA TYR A 119 14.94 17.71 1.42
C TYR A 119 15.97 18.47 0.57
#